data_AF-A0A178X274-F1
#
_entry.id   AF-A0A178X274-F1
#
_cell.length_a   1.000
_cell.length_b   1.000
_cell.length_c   1.000
_cell.angle_alpha   90.00
_cell.angle_beta   90.00
_cell.angle_gamma   90.00
#
_symmetry.space_group_name_H-M   'P 1'
#
loop_
_entity.id
_entity.type
_entity.pdbx_description
1 polymer ?
#
loop_
_entity_poly.entity_id
_entity_poly.type
_entity_poly.pdbx_seq_one_letter_code
_entity_poly.pdbx_strand_id
1 'polypeptide(L)' 'MRASNVVKLARLQGAFDAEYRQAINPDGTRNRVALLRLAELAARMVAVYEEEAALACRAANQAYDLATGK' A
#
# COMPACT_ATOMS: atom_id res chain seq x y z
N MET A 1 -13.61 8.83 5.62
CA MET A 1 -12.22 8.71 5.11
C MET A 1 -11.75 7.26 4.93
N ARG A 2 -11.97 6.32 5.87
CA ARG A 2 -11.56 4.89 5.75
C ARG A 2 -11.94 4.19 4.44
N ALA A 3 -13.11 4.49 3.88
CA ALA A 3 -13.55 3.92 2.60
C ALA A 3 -12.63 4.29 1.40
N SER A 4 -11.82 5.35 1.49
CA SER A 4 -10.95 5.80 0.40
C SER A 4 -9.68 4.95 0.29
N ASN A 5 -8.99 4.69 1.40
CA ASN A 5 -7.70 3.99 1.37
C ASN A 5 -7.83 2.48 1.20
N VAL A 6 -8.89 1.87 1.73
CA VAL A 6 -9.21 0.46 1.46
C VAL A 6 -9.47 0.23 -0.04
N VAL A 7 -10.22 1.14 -0.69
CA VAL A 7 -10.46 1.06 -2.14
C VAL A 7 -9.18 1.30 -2.95
N LYS A 8 -8.31 2.24 -2.53
CA LYS A 8 -6.99 2.43 -3.16
C LYS A 8 -6.13 1.17 -3.06
N LEU A 9 -6.05 0.54 -1.89
CA LEU A 9 -5.30 -0.69 -1.67
C LEU A 9 -5.85 -1.84 -2.52
N ALA A 10 -7.17 -2.02 -2.58
CA ALA A 10 -7.78 -3.05 -3.42
C ALA A 10 -7.44 -2.87 -4.92
N ARG A 11 -7.43 -1.62 -5.41
CA ARG A 11 -7.03 -1.30 -6.79
C ARG A 11 -5.55 -1.59 -7.04
N LEU A 12 -4.68 -1.21 -6.10
CA LEU A 12 -3.25 -1.49 -6.20
C LEU A 12 -2.95 -2.99 -6.16
N GLN A 13 -3.65 -3.74 -5.29
CA GLN A 13 -3.52 -5.20 -5.21
C GLN A 13 -3.90 -5.87 -6.53
N GLY A 14 -5.03 -5.48 -7.13
CA GLY A 14 -5.44 -6.02 -8.43
C GLY A 14 -4.44 -5.76 -9.55
N ALA A 15 -3.81 -4.57 -9.56
CA ALA A 15 -2.74 -4.25 -10.50
C ALA A 15 -1.47 -5.07 -10.22
N PHE A 16 -1.11 -5.25 -8.96
CA PHE A 16 0.03 -6.07 -8.54
C PHE A 16 -0.13 -7.52 -9.00
N ASP A 17 -1.30 -8.12 -8.78
CA ASP A 17 -1.57 -9.52 -9.16
C ASP A 17 -1.59 -9.71 -10.69
N ALA A 18 -1.95 -8.67 -11.46
CA ALA A 18 -1.89 -8.69 -12.91
C ALA A 18 -0.44 -8.64 -13.43
N GLU A 19 0.40 -7.81 -12.81
CA GLU A 19 1.82 -7.70 -13.17
C GLU A 19 2.62 -8.93 -12.71
N TYR A 20 2.26 -9.51 -11.56
CA TYR A 20 2.92 -10.70 -11.00
C TYR A 20 2.86 -11.89 -11.94
N ARG A 21 1.73 -12.08 -12.63
CA ARG A 21 1.57 -13.10 -13.67
C ARG A 21 2.52 -12.94 -14.86
N GLN A 22 3.09 -11.75 -15.04
CA GLN A 22 4.03 -11.43 -16.12
C GLN A 22 5.48 -11.40 -15.65
N ALA A 23 5.75 -11.66 -14.36
CA ALA A 23 7.09 -11.58 -13.78
C ALA A 23 8.07 -12.60 -14.36
N ILE A 24 7.56 -13.69 -14.93
CA ILE A 24 8.32 -14.74 -15.61
C ILE A 24 7.86 -14.79 -17.07
N ASN A 25 8.82 -14.74 -17.99
CA ASN A 25 8.59 -14.90 -19.42
C ASN A 25 8.25 -16.36 -19.76
N PRO A 26 7.65 -16.65 -20.93
CA PRO A 26 7.34 -18.02 -21.34
C PRO A 26 8.55 -18.96 -21.41
N ASP A 27 9.75 -18.42 -21.63
CA ASP A 27 11.01 -19.15 -21.66
C ASP A 27 11.61 -19.42 -20.27
N GLY A 28 10.90 -19.05 -19.20
CA GLY A 28 11.33 -19.20 -17.81
C GLY A 28 12.28 -18.11 -17.31
N THR A 29 12.67 -17.15 -18.15
CA THR A 29 13.51 -16.03 -17.73
C THR A 29 12.71 -14.99 -16.95
N ARG A 30 13.39 -14.20 -16.12
CA ARG A 30 12.77 -13.12 -15.37
C ARG A 30 12.44 -11.94 -16.28
N ASN A 31 11.20 -11.49 -16.24
CA ASN A 31 10.79 -10.27 -16.90
C ASN A 31 11.18 -9.05 -16.06
N ARG A 32 12.31 -8.41 -16.40
CA ARG A 32 12.84 -7.27 -15.64
C ARG A 32 11.87 -6.09 -15.57
N VAL A 33 11.10 -5.85 -16.63
CA VAL A 33 10.14 -4.72 -16.66
C VAL A 33 9.00 -4.98 -15.69
N ALA A 34 8.44 -6.19 -15.69
CA ALA A 34 7.39 -6.57 -14.76
C ALA A 34 7.87 -6.53 -13.30
N LEU A 35 9.09 -6.98 -13.03
CA LEU A 35 9.68 -6.91 -11.69
C LEU A 35 9.87 -5.47 -11.18
N LEU A 36 10.28 -4.53 -12.05
CA LEU A 36 10.39 -3.12 -11.68
C LEU A 36 9.01 -2.52 -11.37
N ARG A 37 7.99 -2.84 -12.16
CA ARG A 37 6.61 -2.39 -11.92
C ARG A 37 6.03 -2.97 -10.65
N LEU A 38 6.30 -4.24 -10.34
CA LEU A 38 5.91 -4.86 -9.07
C LEU A 38 6.53 -4.12 -7.88
N ALA A 39 7.80 -3.75 -7.96
CA ALA A 39 8.46 -2.99 -6.91
C ALA A 39 7.82 -1.60 -6.71
N GLU A 40 7.47 -0.91 -7.80
CA GLU A 40 6.76 0.37 -7.74
C GLU A 40 5.36 0.22 -7.12
N LEU A 41 4.59 -0.79 -7.54
CA LEU A 41 3.26 -1.06 -6.99
C LEU A 41 3.32 -1.40 -5.50
N ALA A 42 4.28 -2.22 -5.08
CA ALA A 42 4.52 -2.54 -3.68
C ALA A 42 4.84 -1.29 -2.86
N ALA A 43 5.74 -0.43 -3.35
CA ALA A 43 6.09 0.82 -2.68
C ALA A 43 4.88 1.75 -2.51
N ARG A 44 4.01 1.84 -3.54
CA ARG A 44 2.76 2.61 -3.46
C ARG A 44 1.78 2.05 -2.45
N MET A 45 1.68 0.73 -2.31
CA MET A 45 0.84 0.10 -1.28
C MET A 45 1.36 0.41 0.12
N VAL A 46 2.68 0.32 0.35
CA VAL A 46 3.32 0.68 1.62
C VAL A 46 3.00 2.13 2.01
N ALA A 47 3.12 3.07 1.07
CA ALA A 47 2.81 4.48 1.34
C ALA A 47 1.35 4.69 1.81
N VAL A 48 0.39 3.92 1.27
CA VAL A 48 -1.01 4.00 1.72
C VAL A 48 -1.17 3.44 3.14
N TYR A 49 -0.46 2.36 3.49
CA TYR A 49 -0.46 1.84 4.86
C TYR A 49 0.15 2.83 5.86
N GLU A 50 1.26 3.47 5.49
CA GLU A 50 1.91 4.49 6.32
C GLU A 50 1.01 5.71 6.55
N GLU A 51 0.24 6.14 5.53
CA GLU A 51 -0.74 7.22 5.66
C GLU A 51 -1.82 6.88 6.71
N GLU A 52 -2.37 5.66 6.66
CA GLU A 52 -3.36 5.18 7.64
C GLU A 52 -2.75 5.06 9.05
N ALA A 53 -1.53 4.55 9.17
CA ALA A 53 -0.83 4.46 10.46
C ALA A 53 -0.59 5.86 11.07
N ALA A 54 -0.17 6.83 10.26
CA ALA A 54 0.04 8.20 10.71
C ALA A 54 -1.26 8.87 11.17
N LEU A 55 -2.38 8.62 10.48
CA LEU A 55 -3.71 9.10 10.88
C LEU A 55 -4.14 8.50 12.22
N ALA A 56 -3.97 7.19 12.40
CA ALA A 56 -4.30 6.49 13.65
C ALA A 56 -3.45 7.00 14.82
N CYS A 57 -2.14 7.23 14.60
CA CYS A 57 -1.24 7.79 15.60
C CYS A 57 -1.69 9.19 16.04
N ARG A 58 -2.03 10.08 15.10
CA ARG A 58 -2.55 11.42 15.43
C ARG A 58 -3.85 11.34 16.24
N ALA A 59 -4.78 10.47 15.86
CA ALA A 59 -6.04 10.29 16.59
C ALA A 59 -5.81 9.76 18.01
N ALA A 60 -4.87 8.82 18.18
CA ALA A 60 -4.50 8.30 19.49
C ALA A 60 -3.88 9.39 20.39
N ASN A 61 -2.98 10.22 19.85
CA ASN A 61 -2.37 11.32 20.60
C ASN A 61 -3.42 12.36 21.03
N GLN A 62 -4.35 12.73 20.15
CA GLN A 62 -5.44 13.65 20.49
C GLN A 62 -6.33 13.08 21.60
N ALA A 63 -6.66 11.79 21.54
CA ALA A 63 -7.44 11.14 22.59
C ALA A 63 -6.70 11.12 23.94
N TYR A 64 -5.38 10.92 23.91
CA TYR A 64 -4.53 10.98 25.10
C TYR A 64 -4.48 12.39 25.71
N ASP A 65 -4.28 13.42 24.88
CA ASP A 65 -4.26 14.82 25.35
C ASP A 65 -5.59 15.19 26.02
N LEU A 66 -6.72 14.88 25.36
CA LEU A 66 -8.07 15.07 25.91
C LEU A 66 -8.28 14.32 27.24
N ALA A 67 -7.80 13.07 27.35
CA ALA A 67 -7.95 12.27 28.56
C ALA A 67 -7.06 12.77 29.72
N THR A 68 -5.94 13.42 29.41
CA THR A 68 -4.98 13.92 30.41
C THR A 68 -5.14 15.41 30.72
N GLY A 69 -6.05 16.11 30.06
CA GLY A 69 -6.32 17.54 30.29
C GLY A 69 -5.24 18.47 29.74
N LYS A 70 -4.49 18.01 28.73
CA LYS A 70 -3.61 18.84 27.89
C LYS A 70 -4.39 19.37 26.69
#